data_AF-M4SIX2-F1
#
_entry.id   AF-M4SIX2-F1
#
_cell.length_a   1.000
_cell.length_b   1.000
_cell.length_c   1.000
_cell.angle_alpha   90.00
_cell.angle_beta   90.00
_cell.angle_gamma   90.00
#
_symmetry.space_group_name_H-M   'P 1'
#
loop_
_entity.id
_entity.type
_entity.pdbx_description
1 polymer ?
#
loop_
_entity_poly.entity_id
_entity_poly.type
_entity_poly.pdbx_seq_one_letter_code
_entity_poly.pdbx_strand_id
1 'polypeptide(L)' 'PKDTKNQPIKTWMLQLAVLANHQNGRDTHIRQIKIHSPIETTSVILQPKFSAVELSEWSTIR' A
#
# COMPACT_ATOMS: atom_id res chain seq x y z
N PRO A 1 3.71 -6.32 6.93
CA PRO A 1 3.40 -6.06 8.36
C PRO A 1 1.96 -5.56 8.52
N LYS A 2 1.25 -6.15 9.47
CA LYS A 2 -0.15 -5.85 9.74
C LYS A 2 -0.27 -5.36 11.17
N ASP A 3 -1.28 -4.53 11.43
CA ASP A 3 -1.57 -4.07 12.78
C ASP A 3 -2.10 -5.21 13.67
N THR A 4 -2.42 -4.89 14.92
CA THR A 4 -3.02 -5.83 15.89
C THR A 4 -4.37 -6.41 15.44
N LYS A 5 -4.99 -5.81 14.42
CA LYS A 5 -6.27 -6.22 13.82
C LYS A 5 -6.07 -6.89 12.45
N ASN A 6 -4.84 -7.27 12.12
CA ASN A 6 -4.48 -7.91 10.84
C ASN A 6 -4.78 -7.01 9.62
N GLN A 7 -4.82 -5.69 9.79
CA GLN A 7 -5.02 -4.68 8.75
C GLN A 7 -3.68 -4.08 8.27
N PRO A 8 -3.64 -3.50 7.06
CA PRO A 8 -2.50 -2.75 6.58
C PRO A 8 -2.14 -1.59 7.53
N ILE A 9 -0.84 -1.41 7.80
CA ILE A 9 -0.36 -0.33 8.69
C ILE A 9 -0.60 1.02 8.01
N LYS A 10 -1.34 1.89 8.70
CA LYS A 10 -1.51 3.30 8.33
C LYS A 10 -0.43 4.12 9.04
N THR A 11 0.45 4.75 8.28
CA THR A 11 1.54 5.59 8.82
C THR A 11 1.86 6.73 7.85
N TRP A 12 2.38 7.83 8.40
CA TRP A 12 2.88 8.97 7.62
C TRP A 12 4.33 8.78 7.17
N MET A 13 5.09 7.92 7.87
CA MET A 13 6.50 7.69 7.62
C MET A 13 6.83 6.20 7.69
N LEU A 14 7.66 5.75 6.76
CA LEU A 14 8.29 4.43 6.77
C LEU A 14 9.81 4.62 6.77
N GLN A 15 10.48 4.11 7.80
CA GLN A 15 11.93 4.10 7.88
C GLN A 15 12.46 2.69 7.60
N LEU A 16 13.46 2.61 6.73
CA LEU A 16 14.20 1.38 6.45
C LEU A 16 15.66 1.62 6.85
N ALA A 17 16.15 0.83 7.80
CA ALA A 17 17.51 0.91 8.29
C ALA A 17 18.25 -0.39 8.00
N VAL A 18 19.38 -0.29 7.31
CA VAL A 18 20.28 -1.43 7.08
C VAL A 18 21.27 -1.44 8.25
N LEU A 19 21.10 -2.40 9.16
CA LEU A 19 21.90 -2.45 10.39
C LEU A 19 23.27 -3.11 10.19
N ALA A 20 23.42 -3.94 9.15
CA ALA A 20 24.65 -4.62 8.81
C ALA A 20 24.69 -4.99 7.32
N ASN A 21 25.90 -5.12 6.78
CA ASN A 21 26.17 -5.52 5.41
C ASN A 21 26.98 -6.81 5.35
N HIS A 22 26.96 -7.48 4.20
CA HIS A 22 27.87 -8.60 3.93
C HIS A 22 29.33 -8.15 4.08
N GLN A 23 30.17 -8.97 4.72
CA GLN A 23 31.59 -8.69 4.98
C GLN A 23 31.86 -7.36 5.72
N ASN A 24 30.91 -6.91 6.57
CA ASN A 24 31.00 -5.61 7.25
C ASN A 24 31.23 -4.44 6.28
N GLY A 25 30.72 -4.54 5.05
CA GLY A 25 30.79 -3.47 4.07
C GLY A 25 30.22 -2.17 4.62
N ARG A 26 30.87 -1.05 4.34
CA ARG A 26 30.46 0.27 4.84
C ARG A 26 29.15 0.74 4.22
N ASP A 27 29.00 0.54 2.91
CA ASP A 27 27.87 1.07 2.14
C ASP A 27 26.97 -0.04 1.60
N THR A 28 25.67 0.19 1.64
CA THR A 28 24.66 -0.73 1.09
C THR A 28 24.21 -0.26 -0.29
N HIS A 29 24.16 -1.17 -1.25
CA HIS A 29 23.60 -0.91 -2.58
C HIS A 29 22.18 -1.46 -2.68
N ILE A 30 21.18 -0.61 -2.41
CA ILE A 30 19.78 -0.97 -2.64
C ILE A 30 19.40 -0.58 -4.06
N ARG A 31 19.14 -1.57 -4.91
CA ARG A 31 18.81 -1.33 -6.34
C ARG A 31 17.34 -1.02 -6.58
N GLN A 32 16.45 -1.49 -5.69
CA GLN A 32 15.02 -1.24 -5.83
C GLN A 32 14.30 -1.43 -4.49
N ILE A 33 13.33 -0.54 -4.25
CA ILE A 33 12.32 -0.71 -3.20
C ILE A 33 10.96 -0.55 -3.88
N LYS A 34 10.05 -1.49 -3.63
CA LYS A 34 8.65 -1.43 -4.08
C LYS A 34 7.77 -1.49 -2.84
N ILE A 35 6.98 -0.44 -2.62
CA ILE A 35 6.01 -0.36 -1.53
C ILE A 35 4.63 -0.41 -2.17
N HIS A 36 3.84 -1.39 -1.78
CA HIS A 36 2.46 -1.53 -2.24
C HIS A 36 1.53 -1.23 -1.08
N SER A 37 0.65 -0.25 -1.26
CA SER A 37 -0.53 -0.10 -0.43
C SER A 37 -1.67 -0.95 -0.98
N PRO A 38 -2.64 -1.35 -0.15
CA PRO A 38 -3.91 -1.82 -0.65
C PRO A 38 -4.55 -0.70 -1.47
N ILE A 39 -4.86 -0.99 -2.73
CA ILE A 39 -5.70 -0.13 -3.55
C ILE A 39 -7.12 -0.54 -3.21
N GLU A 40 -7.75 0.12 -2.26
CA GLU A 40 -9.20 0.07 -2.18
C GLU A 40 -9.73 0.90 -3.35
N THR A 41 -10.36 0.25 -4.33
CA THR A 41 -11.11 0.93 -5.40
C THR A 41 -12.28 1.75 -4.85
N THR A 42 -12.61 1.56 -3.57
CA THR A 42 -13.56 2.40 -2.86
C THR A 42 -12.83 3.69 -2.52
N SER A 43 -13.23 4.75 -3.21
CA SER A 43 -12.80 6.11 -2.96
C SER A 43 -12.90 6.47 -1.47
N VAL A 44 -12.32 7.60 -1.09
CA VAL A 44 -12.41 8.21 0.26
C VAL A 44 -13.87 8.39 0.74
N ILE A 45 -14.84 8.18 -0.15
CA ILE A 45 -16.27 8.22 0.08
C ILE A 45 -16.78 6.78 0.06
N LEU A 46 -17.71 6.45 0.95
CA LEU A 46 -18.38 5.17 1.12
C LEU A 46 -19.20 4.75 -0.13
N GLN A 47 -18.55 4.59 -1.28
CA GLN A 47 -19.19 4.23 -2.53
C GLN A 47 -19.39 2.71 -2.55
N PRO A 48 -20.64 2.24 -2.67
CA PRO A 48 -20.91 0.83 -2.83
C PRO A 48 -20.24 0.33 -4.11
N LYS A 49 -19.52 -0.79 -4.01
CA LYS A 49 -19.01 -1.48 -5.20
C LYS A 49 -20.18 -2.17 -5.88
N PHE A 50 -20.58 -1.68 -7.05
CA PHE A 50 -21.57 -2.37 -7.87
C PHE A 50 -20.98 -3.69 -8.37
N SER A 51 -21.71 -4.79 -8.17
CA SER A 51 -21.34 -6.12 -8.69
C SER A 51 -21.88 -6.36 -10.09
N ALA A 52 -23.02 -5.75 -10.44
CA ALA A 52 -23.59 -5.80 -11.77
C ALA A 52 -22.88 -4.81 -12.71
N VAL A 53 -22.51 -5.29 -13.90
CA VAL A 53 -21.85 -4.47 -14.93
C VAL A 53 -22.72 -3.28 -15.32
N GLU A 54 -24.03 -3.50 -15.45
CA GLU A 54 -25.01 -2.46 -15.78
C GLU A 54 -25.00 -1.32 -14.76
N LEU A 55 -24.90 -1.64 -13.47
CA LEU A 55 -24.85 -0.61 -12.42
C LEU A 55 -23.51 0.13 -12.35
N SER A 56 -22.45 -0.40 -12.96
CA SER A 56 -21.13 0.25 -12.95
C SER A 56 -21.09 1.58 -13.71
N GLU A 57 -22.02 1.79 -14.65
CA GLU A 57 -22.14 3.03 -15.42
C GLU A 57 -22.52 4.24 -14.54
N TRP A 58 -23.20 3.98 -13.42
CA TRP A 58 -23.62 5.01 -12.45
C TRP A 58 -22.60 5.24 -11.33
N SER A 59 -21.44 4.59 -11.39
CA SER A 59 -20.44 4.62 -10.31
C SER A 59 -19.72 5.96 -10.15
N THR A 60 -19.72 6.83 -11.16
CA THR A 60 -19.07 8.14 -11.13
C THR A 60 -19.74 9.10 -12.11
N ILE A 61 -19.87 10.37 -11.72
CA ILE A 61 -20.20 11.45 -12.65
C ILE A 61 -18.87 11.94 -13.24
N ARG A 62 -18.70 11.88 -14.57
CA ARG A 62 -17.48 12.28 -15.27
C ARG A 62 -17.70 13.50 -16.14
#